data_AF-A0A085LN29-F1
#
_entry.id   AF-A0A085LN29-F1
#
_cell.length_a   1.000
_cell.length_b   1.000
_cell.length_c   1.000
_cell.angle_alpha   90.00
_cell.angle_beta   90.00
_cell.angle_gamma   90.00
#
_symmetry.space_group_name_H-M   'P 1'
#
loop_
_entity.id
_entity.type
_entity.pdbx_description
1 polymer ?
#
loop_
_entity_poly.entity_id
_entity_poly.type
_entity_poly.pdbx_seq_one_letter_code
_entity_poly.pdbx_strand_id
1 'polypeptide(L)'
;MTQKEVLIRKLNSLYCSQSWEFRRSERLKSRSYCTGAAAKTVTNLGSIQLNDVQTQVLDKGLNFVPTPKQAPLFDIITSVEHSVTSVDSSKAAVIRGAIVNTLSQRAPRVTSNLTSLEQKALKDLRRNPDLIITKADKGNVVVLLDRST
;
A
#
# COMPACT_ATOMS: atom_id res chain seq x y z
N MET A 1 10.31 -4.69 28.73
CA MET A 1 10.76 -5.56 27.61
C MET A 1 11.63 -4.75 26.70
N THR A 2 12.80 -5.27 26.34
CA THR A 2 13.71 -4.60 25.40
C THR A 2 13.29 -4.88 23.95
N GLN A 3 13.64 -3.99 23.02
CA GLN A 3 13.31 -4.14 21.59
C GLN A 3 13.83 -5.47 21.02
N LYS A 4 15.00 -5.91 21.49
CA LYS A 4 15.63 -7.19 21.11
C LYS A 4 14.76 -8.40 21.46
N GLU A 5 14.20 -8.44 22.67
CA GLU A 5 13.36 -9.56 23.12
C GLU A 5 12.05 -9.66 22.33
N VAL A 6 11.46 -8.52 21.98
CA VAL A 6 10.25 -8.48 21.16
C VAL A 6 10.53 -9.01 19.76
N LEU A 7 11.67 -8.66 19.16
CA LEU A 7 12.06 -9.12 17.83
C LEU A 7 12.34 -10.61 17.81
N ILE A 8 13.03 -11.15 18.81
CA ILE A 8 13.29 -12.60 18.93
C ILE A 8 11.98 -13.37 19.06
N ARG A 9 11.04 -12.90 19.90
CA ARG A 9 9.72 -13.54 20.04
C ARG A 9 8.94 -13.53 18.74
N LYS A 10 8.93 -12.41 18.01
CA LYS A 10 8.29 -12.33 16.69
C LYS A 10 8.92 -13.28 15.69
N LEU A 11 10.24 -13.34 15.63
CA LEU A 11 10.97 -14.24 14.73
C LEU A 11 10.64 -15.71 15.03
N ASN A 12 10.70 -16.11 16.31
CA ASN A 12 10.36 -17.47 16.72
C ASN A 12 8.90 -17.81 16.43
N SER A 13 7.98 -16.85 16.63
CA SER A 13 6.57 -17.03 16.26
C SER A 13 6.39 -17.27 14.76
N LEU A 14 7.16 -16.60 13.90
CA LEU A 14 7.10 -16.79 12.45
C LEU A 14 7.70 -18.14 12.03
N TYR A 15 8.84 -18.50 12.63
CA TYR A 15 9.52 -19.77 12.35
C TYR A 15 8.69 -20.98 12.79
N CYS A 16 8.13 -20.95 14.00
CA CYS A 16 7.34 -22.03 14.57
C CYS A 16 5.95 -22.19 13.95
N SER A 17 5.32 -21.10 13.48
CA SER A 17 3.96 -21.20 12.94
C SER A 17 3.91 -21.80 11.53
N GLN A 18 5.04 -21.81 10.80
CA GLN A 18 5.14 -22.08 9.35
C GLN A 18 4.14 -21.28 8.48
N SER A 19 3.42 -20.34 9.09
CA SER A 19 2.45 -19.48 8.45
C SER A 19 3.16 -18.17 8.21
N TRP A 20 3.69 -18.05 6.99
CA TRP A 20 4.24 -16.80 6.45
C TRP A 20 3.14 -15.78 6.13
N GLU A 21 1.88 -16.15 6.39
CA GLU A 21 0.78 -15.21 6.38
C GLU A 21 0.82 -14.39 7.66
N PHE A 22 1.24 -13.14 7.54
CA PHE A 22 0.83 -12.14 8.52
C PHE A 22 -0.69 -12.17 8.55
N ARG A 23 -1.27 -12.62 9.67
CA ARG A 23 -2.71 -12.43 9.93
C ARG A 23 -2.96 -10.94 9.77
N ARG A 24 -3.43 -10.54 8.59
CA ARG A 24 -3.92 -9.20 8.33
C ARG A 24 -5.00 -9.04 9.36
N SER A 25 -4.74 -8.24 10.39
CA SER A 25 -5.68 -8.05 11.49
C SER A 25 -7.04 -7.83 10.85
N GLU A 26 -8.01 -8.71 11.10
CA GLU A 26 -9.37 -8.61 10.56
C GLU A 26 -10.14 -7.41 11.15
N ARG A 27 -9.44 -6.31 11.48
CA ARG A 27 -10.02 -5.00 11.79
C ARG A 27 -10.81 -4.38 10.63
N LEU A 28 -10.99 -5.09 9.52
CA LEU A 28 -11.89 -4.69 8.44
C LEU A 28 -13.29 -5.32 8.53
N LYS A 29 -13.62 -6.15 9.54
CA LYS A 29 -14.99 -6.66 9.72
C LYS A 29 -15.85 -5.89 10.72
N SER A 30 -15.32 -4.83 11.33
CA SER A 30 -16.08 -3.97 12.27
C SER A 30 -16.12 -2.50 11.81
N ARG A 31 -16.43 -2.27 10.53
CA ARG A 31 -17.23 -1.07 10.20
C ARG A 31 -18.66 -1.56 10.09
N SER A 32 -19.33 -1.56 11.24
CA SER A 32 -20.78 -1.61 11.31
C SER A 32 -21.34 -0.66 10.26
N TYR A 33 -22.13 -1.19 9.34
CA TYR A 33 -23.00 -0.37 8.52
C TYR A 33 -24.01 0.27 9.47
N CYS A 34 -23.73 1.51 9.89
CA CYS A 34 -24.77 2.36 10.44
C CYS A 34 -25.73 2.64 9.28
N THR A 35 -26.90 2.02 9.33
CA THR A 35 -28.05 2.34 8.48
C THR A 35 -28.53 3.76 8.84
N GLY A 36 -28.02 4.75 8.11
CA GLY A 36 -28.39 6.16 8.25
C GLY A 36 -27.33 7.06 7.64
N ALA A 37 -27.51 7.41 6.35
CA ALA A 37 -26.60 8.18 5.50
C ALA A 37 -25.18 7.59 5.38
N ALA A 38 -24.91 6.93 4.24
CA ALA A 38 -23.59 6.39 3.91
C ALA A 38 -22.48 7.41 4.25
N ALA A 39 -21.52 7.01 5.09
CA ALA A 39 -20.37 7.83 5.42
C ALA A 39 -19.59 8.11 4.13
N LYS A 40 -19.89 9.25 3.50
CA LYS A 40 -19.33 9.67 2.22
C LYS A 40 -17.82 9.81 2.37
N THR A 41 -17.07 8.89 1.77
CA THR A 41 -15.60 8.98 1.70
C THR A 41 -15.17 10.16 0.83
N VAL A 42 -16.04 10.64 -0.06
CA VAL A 42 -15.78 11.78 -0.95
C VAL A 42 -16.81 12.87 -0.70
N THR A 43 -16.34 14.08 -0.40
CA THR A 43 -17.17 15.27 -0.23
C THR A 43 -16.76 16.31 -1.27
N ASN A 44 -17.66 16.62 -2.21
CA ASN A 44 -17.45 17.69 -3.16
C ASN A 44 -17.94 19.02 -2.58
N LEU A 45 -17.03 19.98 -2.39
CA LEU A 45 -17.35 21.35 -1.99
C LEU A 45 -17.05 22.35 -3.12
N GLY A 46 -16.59 21.87 -4.28
CA GLY A 46 -16.37 22.66 -5.49
C GLY A 46 -17.54 22.59 -6.46
N SER A 47 -17.39 23.31 -7.57
CA SER A 47 -18.33 23.36 -8.70
C SER A 47 -18.02 22.30 -9.76
N ILE A 48 -16.81 21.76 -9.78
CA ILE A 48 -16.39 20.72 -10.73
C ILE A 48 -17.09 19.40 -10.41
N GLN A 49 -17.83 18.87 -11.37
CA GLN A 49 -18.48 17.56 -11.26
C GLN A 49 -17.53 16.44 -11.66
N LEU A 50 -17.55 15.36 -10.89
CA LEU A 50 -16.78 14.15 -11.18
C LEU A 50 -17.60 13.14 -11.99
N ASN A 51 -16.90 12.42 -12.87
CA ASN A 51 -17.47 11.25 -13.53
C ASN A 51 -17.61 10.08 -12.53
N ASP A 52 -18.51 9.13 -12.81
CA ASP A 52 -18.77 7.97 -11.94
C ASP A 52 -17.50 7.17 -11.62
N VAL A 53 -16.63 6.97 -12.61
CA VAL A 53 -15.35 6.28 -12.43
C VAL A 53 -14.41 7.08 -11.52
N GLN A 54 -14.40 8.42 -11.64
CA GLN A 54 -13.58 9.27 -10.77
C GLN A 54 -14.06 9.22 -9.33
N THR A 55 -15.39 9.29 -9.12
CA THR A 55 -16.02 9.16 -7.81
C THR A 55 -15.71 7.80 -7.18
N GLN A 56 -15.86 6.69 -7.94
CA GLN A 56 -15.54 5.35 -7.44
C GLN A 56 -14.08 5.20 -7.00
N VAL A 57 -13.14 5.78 -7.75
CA VAL A 57 -11.72 5.67 -7.38
C VAL A 57 -11.40 6.47 -6.13
N LEU A 58 -11.97 7.66 -5.98
CA LEU A 58 -11.80 8.47 -4.78
C LEU A 58 -12.51 7.86 -3.55
N ASP A 59 -13.61 7.14 -3.77
CA ASP A 59 -14.36 6.44 -2.72
C ASP A 59 -13.58 5.27 -2.09
N LYS A 60 -12.52 4.78 -2.75
CA LYS A 60 -11.54 3.87 -2.12
C LYS A 60 -10.81 4.52 -0.94
N GLY A 61 -10.76 5.85 -0.90
CA GLY A 61 -10.20 6.65 0.19
C GLY A 61 -8.67 6.65 0.27
N LEU A 62 -8.14 7.36 1.26
CA LEU A 62 -6.70 7.60 1.41
C LEU A 62 -5.92 6.40 1.98
N ASN A 63 -6.63 5.41 2.54
CA ASN A 63 -6.05 4.13 2.97
C ASN A 63 -5.80 3.16 1.81
N PHE A 64 -6.29 3.46 0.60
CA PHE A 64 -6.05 2.65 -0.57
C PHE A 64 -4.65 2.94 -1.14
N VAL A 65 -3.84 1.89 -1.25
CA VAL A 65 -2.48 1.99 -1.81
C VAL A 65 -2.47 1.32 -3.19
N PRO A 66 -2.32 2.09 -4.29
CA PRO A 66 -2.16 1.53 -5.62
C PRO A 66 -0.95 0.59 -5.67
N THR A 67 -1.11 -0.59 -6.30
CA THR A 67 0.01 -1.51 -6.46
C THR A 67 1.08 -0.88 -7.37
N PRO A 68 2.36 -0.83 -6.97
CA PRO A 68 3.43 -0.36 -7.83
C PRO A 68 3.55 -1.25 -9.08
N LYS A 69 4.09 -0.73 -10.19
CA LYS A 69 4.20 -1.52 -11.44
C LYS A 69 5.21 -2.66 -11.36
N GLN A 70 6.25 -2.47 -10.54
CA GLN A 70 7.35 -3.40 -10.38
C GLN A 70 7.61 -3.55 -8.89
N ALA A 71 7.97 -4.77 -8.49
CA ALA A 71 8.45 -4.96 -7.13
C ALA A 71 9.79 -4.23 -6.94
N PRO A 72 10.06 -3.71 -5.74
CA PRO A 72 11.29 -2.97 -5.45
C PRO A 72 12.48 -3.94 -5.27
N LEU A 73 12.82 -4.67 -6.34
CA LEU A 73 13.90 -5.65 -6.32
C LEU A 73 15.24 -4.99 -6.02
N PHE A 74 15.46 -3.79 -6.54
CA PHE A 74 16.67 -3.01 -6.28
C PHE A 74 16.84 -2.70 -4.79
N ASP A 75 15.78 -2.23 -4.13
CA ASP A 75 15.82 -1.91 -2.69
C ASP A 75 16.05 -3.17 -1.84
N ILE A 76 15.47 -4.29 -2.24
CA ILE A 76 15.69 -5.58 -1.59
C ILE A 76 17.16 -6.00 -1.74
N ILE A 77 17.70 -5.98 -2.97
CA ILE A 77 19.08 -6.39 -3.26
C ILE A 77 20.07 -5.49 -2.53
N THR A 78 19.90 -4.17 -2.60
CA THR A 78 20.78 -3.20 -1.93
C THR A 78 20.78 -3.38 -0.43
N SER A 79 19.60 -3.56 0.19
CA SER A 79 19.46 -3.84 1.62
C SER A 79 20.17 -5.14 2.03
N VAL A 80 20.02 -6.19 1.22
CA VAL A 80 20.68 -7.48 1.43
C VAL A 80 22.18 -7.37 1.30
N GLU A 81 22.69 -6.77 0.22
CA GLU A 81 24.13 -6.61 0.01
C GLU A 81 24.76 -5.80 1.13
N HIS A 82 24.11 -4.72 1.56
CA HIS A 82 24.55 -3.95 2.71
C HIS A 82 24.63 -4.81 3.97
N SER A 83 23.61 -5.62 4.24
CA SER A 83 23.55 -6.51 5.42
C SER A 83 24.58 -7.63 5.38
N VAL A 84 24.98 -8.07 4.18
CA VAL A 84 25.92 -9.18 3.97
C VAL A 84 27.38 -8.71 4.04
N THR A 85 27.67 -7.41 3.96
CA THR A 85 29.04 -6.86 4.07
C THR A 85 29.74 -7.20 5.39
N SER A 86 29.00 -7.35 6.48
CA SER A 86 29.54 -7.67 7.81
C SER A 86 29.66 -9.17 8.09
N VAL A 87 29.31 -10.03 7.12
CA VAL A 87 29.25 -11.49 7.26
C VAL A 87 30.42 -12.14 6.53
N ASP A 88 30.92 -13.26 7.06
CA ASP A 88 31.94 -14.07 6.39
C ASP A 88 31.56 -14.42 4.93
N SER A 89 32.56 -14.46 4.05
CA SER A 89 32.39 -14.64 2.61
C SER A 89 31.63 -15.92 2.23
N SER A 90 31.81 -17.01 2.99
CA SER A 90 31.14 -18.28 2.74
C SER A 90 29.64 -18.19 3.07
N LYS A 91 29.31 -17.63 4.24
CA LYS A 91 27.92 -17.42 4.68
C LYS A 91 27.21 -16.39 3.80
N ALA A 92 27.93 -15.35 3.39
CA ALA A 92 27.46 -14.35 2.43
C ALA A 92 27.02 -14.97 1.10
N ALA A 93 27.82 -15.89 0.55
CA ALA A 93 27.49 -16.60 -0.69
C ALA A 93 26.20 -17.44 -0.55
N VAL A 94 26.03 -18.13 0.59
CA VAL A 94 24.81 -18.90 0.88
C VAL A 94 23.58 -17.99 0.93
N ILE A 95 23.68 -16.85 1.62
CA ILE A 95 22.57 -15.87 1.74
C ILE A 95 22.21 -15.30 0.36
N ARG A 96 23.20 -14.89 -0.43
CA ARG A 96 22.98 -14.40 -1.81
C ARG A 96 22.28 -15.45 -2.66
N GLY A 97 22.77 -16.69 -2.64
CA GLY A 97 22.18 -17.81 -3.39
C GLY A 97 20.73 -18.08 -3.00
N ALA A 98 20.43 -18.10 -1.69
CA ALA A 98 19.07 -18.30 -1.20
C ALA A 98 18.10 -17.20 -1.67
N ILE A 99 18.55 -15.94 -1.65
CA ILE A 99 17.75 -14.78 -2.05
C ILE A 99 17.52 -14.79 -3.55
N VAL A 100 18.56 -14.99 -4.36
CA VAL A 100 18.44 -15.09 -5.82
C VAL A 100 17.50 -16.23 -6.21
N ASN A 101 17.62 -17.40 -5.60
CA ASN A 101 16.73 -18.52 -5.88
C ASN A 101 15.27 -18.19 -5.52
N THR A 102 15.04 -17.57 -4.35
CA THR A 102 13.71 -17.17 -3.90
C THR A 102 13.09 -16.12 -4.83
N LEU A 103 13.85 -15.08 -5.21
CA LEU A 103 13.39 -14.01 -6.08
C LEU A 103 13.16 -14.49 -7.52
N SER A 104 14.01 -15.40 -8.02
CA SER A 104 13.89 -15.96 -9.37
C SER A 104 12.69 -16.89 -9.51
N GLN A 105 12.44 -17.74 -8.50
CA GLN A 105 11.31 -18.67 -8.52
C GLN A 105 9.96 -17.97 -8.29
N ARG A 106 9.96 -16.87 -7.55
CA ARG A 106 8.74 -16.17 -7.12
C ARG A 106 8.62 -14.75 -7.66
N ALA A 107 9.32 -14.43 -8.75
CA ALA A 107 9.34 -13.09 -9.34
C ALA A 107 7.91 -12.55 -9.32
N PRO A 108 7.62 -11.55 -8.45
CA PRO A 108 6.26 -11.27 -8.06
C PRO A 108 5.51 -10.78 -9.29
N ARG A 109 4.54 -11.58 -9.77
CA ARG A 109 3.57 -11.10 -10.75
C ARG A 109 2.75 -10.04 -10.03
N VAL A 110 3.14 -8.79 -10.24
CA VAL A 110 2.49 -7.67 -9.59
C VAL A 110 1.11 -7.51 -10.22
N THR A 111 0.08 -7.90 -9.48
CA THR A 111 -1.30 -7.74 -9.92
C THR A 111 -1.77 -6.33 -9.57
N SER A 112 -2.21 -5.59 -10.58
CA SER A 112 -2.78 -4.26 -10.38
C SER A 112 -4.08 -4.37 -9.59
N ASN A 113 -4.20 -3.63 -8.50
CA ASN A 113 -5.45 -3.46 -7.75
C ASN A 113 -6.34 -2.32 -8.28
N LEU A 114 -5.96 -1.75 -9.43
CA LEU A 114 -6.73 -0.76 -10.19
C LEU A 114 -6.93 -1.21 -11.64
N THR A 115 -8.10 -0.93 -12.19
CA THR A 115 -8.36 -1.11 -13.63
C THR A 115 -7.70 0.00 -14.46
N SER A 116 -7.55 -0.21 -15.77
CA SER A 116 -7.02 0.83 -16.69
C SER A 116 -7.86 2.10 -16.70
N LEU A 117 -9.19 1.98 -16.55
CA LEU A 117 -10.11 3.12 -16.49
C LEU A 117 -9.92 3.90 -15.19
N GLU A 118 -9.80 3.21 -14.06
CA GLU A 118 -9.54 3.83 -12.77
C GLU A 118 -8.18 4.54 -12.72
N GLN A 119 -7.13 3.91 -13.28
CA GLN A 119 -5.81 4.54 -13.40
C GLN A 119 -5.85 5.78 -14.31
N LYS A 120 -6.60 5.73 -15.41
CA LYS A 120 -6.80 6.88 -16.29
C LYS A 120 -7.53 8.00 -15.54
N ALA A 121 -8.61 7.67 -14.83
CA ALA A 121 -9.37 8.61 -14.02
C ALA A 121 -8.48 9.33 -12.99
N LEU A 122 -7.59 8.62 -12.27
CA LEU A 122 -6.63 9.24 -11.35
C LEU A 122 -5.65 10.19 -12.04
N LYS A 123 -5.17 9.83 -13.24
CA LYS A 123 -4.28 10.70 -14.02
C LYS A 123 -5.00 11.95 -14.49
N ASP A 124 -6.24 11.81 -14.95
CA ASP A 124 -7.06 12.91 -15.43
C ASP A 124 -7.40 13.86 -14.26
N LEU A 125 -7.78 13.32 -13.09
CA LEU A 125 -7.98 14.08 -11.86
C LEU A 125 -6.72 14.86 -11.45
N ARG A 126 -5.54 14.22 -11.49
CA ARG A 126 -4.26 14.86 -11.15
C ARG A 126 -3.86 15.96 -12.13
N ARG A 127 -4.26 15.84 -13.40
CA ARG A 127 -3.95 16.81 -14.45
C ARG A 127 -4.85 18.04 -14.42
N ASN A 128 -6.03 17.95 -13.82
CA ASN A 128 -6.97 19.06 -13.74
C ASN A 128 -6.37 20.20 -12.87
N PRO A 129 -6.04 21.36 -13.47
CA PRO A 129 -5.46 22.47 -12.71
C PRO A 129 -6.52 23.19 -11.87
N ASP A 130 -7.80 23.03 -12.14
CA ASP A 130 -8.87 23.76 -11.46
C ASP A 130 -9.40 23.00 -10.24
N LEU A 131 -8.94 21.76 -10.05
CA LEU A 131 -9.38 20.88 -8.97
C LEU A 131 -8.29 20.73 -7.90
N ILE A 132 -8.67 20.89 -6.64
CA ILE A 132 -7.85 20.55 -5.49
C ILE A 132 -8.47 19.33 -4.80
N ILE A 133 -7.69 18.25 -4.69
CA ILE A 133 -8.06 17.02 -3.97
C ILE A 133 -7.24 16.98 -2.69
N THR A 134 -7.90 17.08 -1.55
CA THR A 134 -7.24 17.11 -0.23
C THR A 134 -7.85 16.11 0.73
N LYS A 135 -7.15 15.87 1.84
CA LYS A 135 -7.71 15.14 2.98
C LYS A 135 -8.55 16.09 3.84
N ALA A 136 -9.65 15.59 4.39
CA ALA A 136 -10.36 16.31 5.45
C ALA A 136 -9.51 16.37 6.74
N ASP A 137 -9.88 17.29 7.64
CA ASP A 137 -9.29 17.38 8.98
C ASP A 137 -9.52 16.10 9.80
N LYS A 138 -10.71 15.48 9.64
CA LYS A 138 -11.12 14.28 10.37
C LYS A 138 -11.53 13.15 9.45
N GLY A 139 -11.14 11.94 9.83
CA GLY A 139 -11.53 10.70 9.17
C GLY A 139 -10.77 10.43 7.86
N ASN A 140 -11.15 9.32 7.21
CA ASN A 140 -10.64 8.95 5.90
C ASN A 140 -11.54 9.55 4.81
N VAL A 141 -11.65 10.89 4.79
CA VAL A 141 -12.51 11.61 3.83
C VAL A 141 -11.63 12.42 2.87
N VAL A 142 -11.94 12.29 1.59
CA VAL A 142 -11.37 13.06 0.49
C VAL A 142 -12.29 14.24 0.21
N VAL A 143 -11.72 15.44 0.19
CA VAL A 143 -12.42 16.70 -0.08
C VAL A 143 -11.99 17.24 -1.43
N LEU A 144 -12.96 17.67 -2.23
CA LEU A 144 -12.75 18.31 -3.52
C LEU A 144 -13.10 19.79 -3.40
N LEU A 145 -12.18 20.65 -3.82
CA LEU A 145 -12.33 22.10 -3.85
C LEU A 145 -11.98 22.62 -5.24
N ASP A 146 -12.56 23.76 -5.61
CA ASP A 146 -12.10 24.51 -6.77
C ASP A 146 -10.79 25.22 -6.43
N ARG A 147 -9.89 25.36 -7.42
CA ARG A 147 -8.62 26.08 -7.27
C ARG A 147 -8.77 27.60 -7.40
N SER A 148 -9.98 28.13 -7.63
CA SER A 148 -10.19 29.58 -7.73
C SER A 148 -9.49 30.29 -6.56
N THR A 149 -8.53 31.15 -6.94
CA THR A 149 -7.53 31.85 -6.13
C THR A 149 -8.08 32.53 -4.88
#